data_AF-A0A378AED9-F1
#
_entry.id   AF-A0A378AED9-F1
#
_cell.length_a   1.000
_cell.length_b   1.000
_cell.length_c   1.000
_cell.angle_alpha   90.00
_cell.angle_beta   90.00
_cell.angle_gamma   90.00
#
_symmetry.space_group_name_H-M   'P 1'
#
loop_
_entity.id
_entity.type
_entity.pdbx_description
1 polymer ?
#
loop_
_entity_poly.entity_id
_entity_poly.type
_entity_poly.pdbx_seq_one_letter_code
_entity_poly.pdbx_strand_id
1 'polypeptide(L)'
;MAGNPFLLAPEVNANPLLSDSWSRCQRYGLDPATEDFPRLGAGELADRLASHRGLQQLAQPVVEALSRQVADLQSVVILSDPDGLVLHTLGDTQALQKAQRVALAPGNLWSESGRGTNAIGTALAIDDGCEIDGRQHFLTRNQNLYCAAMPLQRPDGSIAGVLDISGPANFPHQHTFGWVKAAAKQIEYLWVKQSLHPEQWLMSLHRQVDKLDSVEELLLVFSDNVLTAGNRLAMREFGLSAAQFGQLTFASLFPTLTQTAVSVPLPLTTPQDRYHYRLRAPTRRRVAVSAPPAMHLPFTSPREGEKLLRLLNAGIALCIEGETGSGKEYVSRTLHRHSRWRSGKFVAINCAAIPESLIESELFGYQPGAFTGASKNGYIGKIREADGGVLFLDEIGDMPLALQTRLLRVLQEKEVAPLGASRSVPVNFALICATHRNLTQRVSAGEFREDLLWRLREYALALPPLREWPALETFIATLWHDLGGASRRVTLSNALLVHLSQLPWPGNVRQLQSVLKVMLALADEGDTLTPDALPEAYRATPAPLPRGGLQAMMSS
;
A
#
# COMPACT_ATOMS: atom_id res chain seq x y z
N MET A 1 -33.15 49.86 11.42
CA MET A 1 -32.48 49.20 12.56
C MET A 1 -32.08 47.81 12.09
N ALA A 2 -30.82 47.63 11.67
CA ALA A 2 -30.31 46.30 11.34
C ALA A 2 -30.18 45.54 12.66
N GLY A 3 -31.00 44.50 12.83
CA GLY A 3 -30.90 43.61 13.99
C GLY A 3 -29.52 42.98 14.05
N ASN A 4 -29.03 42.72 15.27
CA ASN A 4 -27.75 42.06 15.48
C ASN A 4 -27.70 40.74 14.67
N PRO A 5 -26.82 40.60 13.66
CA PRO A 5 -26.74 39.39 12.83
C PRO A 5 -26.30 38.15 13.63
N PHE A 6 -25.89 38.33 14.89
CA PHE A 6 -25.48 37.28 15.82
C PHE A 6 -26.55 36.89 16.86
N LEU A 7 -27.80 37.35 16.72
CA LEU A 7 -28.89 36.80 17.53
C LEU A 7 -29.11 35.33 17.14
N LEU A 8 -28.55 34.43 17.94
CA LEU A 8 -28.73 32.98 17.83
C LEU A 8 -30.22 32.66 17.74
N ALA A 9 -30.61 31.90 16.72
CA ALA A 9 -31.97 31.41 16.62
C ALA A 9 -32.31 30.61 17.90
N PRO A 10 -33.56 30.65 18.40
CA PRO A 10 -33.96 29.94 19.62
C PRO A 10 -33.59 28.45 19.59
N GLU A 11 -33.64 27.85 18.40
CA GLU A 11 -33.28 26.45 18.12
C GLU A 11 -31.79 26.14 18.34
N VAL A 12 -30.91 27.11 18.09
CA VAL A 12 -29.45 26.97 18.30
C VAL A 12 -29.11 27.11 19.79
N ASN A 13 -29.78 28.04 20.49
CA ASN A 13 -29.58 28.21 21.94
C ASN A 13 -30.06 27.02 22.77
N ALA A 14 -31.08 26.31 22.29
CA ALA A 14 -31.64 25.14 22.98
C ALA A 14 -30.78 23.88 22.88
N ASN A 15 -29.81 23.84 21.96
CA ASN A 15 -28.94 22.69 21.73
C ASN A 15 -27.47 23.07 22.02
N PRO A 16 -26.87 22.56 23.12
CA PRO A 16 -25.49 22.87 23.48
C PRO A 16 -24.47 22.58 22.37
N LEU A 17 -24.64 21.50 21.59
CA LEU A 17 -23.74 21.16 20.49
C LEU A 17 -23.78 22.21 19.36
N LEU A 18 -24.98 22.71 19.05
CA LEU A 18 -25.15 23.74 18.03
C LEU A 18 -24.63 25.10 18.53
N SER A 19 -24.90 25.44 19.78
CA SER A 19 -24.38 26.67 20.40
C SER A 19 -22.85 26.69 20.45
N ASP A 20 -22.23 25.55 20.78
CA ASP A 20 -20.78 25.37 20.75
C ASP A 20 -20.21 25.48 19.33
N SER A 21 -20.85 24.84 18.35
CA SER A 21 -20.46 24.96 16.93
C SER A 21 -20.55 26.40 16.45
N TRP A 22 -21.67 27.09 16.68
CA TRP A 22 -21.83 28.50 16.32
C TRP A 22 -20.79 29.40 17.00
N SER A 23 -20.48 29.12 18.27
CA SER A 23 -19.43 29.81 19.00
C SER A 23 -18.04 29.59 18.37
N ARG A 24 -17.72 28.37 17.90
CA ARG A 24 -16.49 28.11 17.14
C ARG A 24 -16.46 28.90 15.83
N CYS A 25 -17.57 28.94 15.10
CA CYS A 25 -17.70 29.68 13.84
C CYS A 25 -17.46 31.18 14.01
N GLN A 26 -18.00 31.77 15.08
CA GLN A 26 -17.75 33.18 15.42
C GLN A 26 -16.28 33.42 15.77
N ARG A 27 -15.63 32.50 16.49
CA ARG A 27 -14.18 32.58 16.80
C ARG A 27 -13.30 32.45 15.55
N TYR A 28 -13.74 31.71 14.53
CA TYR A 28 -13.08 31.66 13.23
C TYR A 28 -13.25 32.97 12.42
N GLY A 29 -14.09 33.90 12.88
CA GLY A 29 -14.32 35.19 12.22
C GLY A 29 -15.19 35.09 10.97
N LEU A 30 -16.00 34.04 10.85
CA LEU A 30 -16.88 33.85 9.71
C LEU A 30 -18.07 34.82 9.75
N ASP A 31 -18.35 35.46 8.62
CA ASP A 31 -19.57 36.23 8.42
C ASP A 31 -20.68 35.30 7.89
N PRO A 32 -21.86 35.19 8.55
CA PRO A 32 -23.02 34.45 8.08
C PRO A 32 -23.50 34.77 6.66
N ALA A 33 -23.13 35.93 6.12
CA ALA A 33 -23.45 36.38 4.76
C ALA A 33 -22.38 36.02 3.71
N THR A 34 -21.26 35.39 4.11
CA THR A 34 -20.15 35.04 3.20
C THR A 34 -20.62 34.10 2.07
N GLU A 35 -20.18 34.41 0.85
CA GLU A 35 -20.42 33.58 -0.35
C GLU A 35 -19.14 32.97 -0.94
N ASP A 36 -17.97 33.32 -0.42
CA ASP A 36 -16.69 32.77 -0.85
C ASP A 36 -16.43 31.42 -0.18
N PHE A 37 -16.02 30.44 -0.98
CA PHE A 37 -15.89 29.06 -0.52
C PHE A 37 -14.52 28.48 -0.87
N PRO A 38 -13.79 27.94 0.12
CA PRO A 38 -12.54 27.25 -0.14
C PRO A 38 -12.77 26.03 -1.03
N ARG A 39 -12.13 26.01 -2.20
CA ARG A 39 -12.14 24.92 -3.17
C ARG A 39 -10.72 24.61 -3.62
N LEU A 40 -10.39 23.32 -3.73
CA LEU A 40 -9.10 22.88 -4.25
C LEU A 40 -8.99 23.09 -5.76
N GLY A 41 -7.76 23.35 -6.21
CA GLY A 41 -7.41 23.31 -7.62
C GLY A 41 -7.54 21.89 -8.20
N ALA A 42 -7.69 21.77 -9.53
CA ALA A 42 -7.92 20.47 -10.18
C ALA A 42 -6.80 19.44 -9.94
N GLY A 43 -5.53 19.88 -9.90
CA GLY A 43 -4.39 19.02 -9.62
C GLY A 43 -4.38 18.51 -8.17
N GLU A 44 -4.55 19.42 -7.21
CA GLU A 44 -4.62 19.07 -5.78
C GLU A 44 -5.80 18.15 -5.47
N LEU A 45 -6.94 18.37 -6.12
CA LEU A 45 -8.10 17.49 -6.02
C LEU A 45 -7.78 16.07 -6.54
N ALA A 46 -7.07 15.95 -7.66
CA ALA A 46 -6.70 14.64 -8.21
C ALA A 46 -5.78 13.87 -7.24
N ASP A 47 -4.78 14.54 -6.67
CA ASP A 47 -3.88 13.95 -5.66
C ASP A 47 -4.66 13.55 -4.40
N ARG A 48 -5.59 14.40 -3.97
CA ARG A 48 -6.42 14.12 -2.79
C ARG A 48 -7.34 12.92 -3.01
N LEU A 49 -8.00 12.84 -4.17
CA LEU A 49 -8.82 11.68 -4.57
C LEU A 49 -7.98 10.40 -4.66
N ALA A 50 -6.76 10.47 -5.19
CA ALA A 50 -5.86 9.32 -5.26
C ALA A 50 -5.45 8.81 -3.87
N SER A 51 -5.10 9.72 -2.95
CA SER A 51 -4.73 9.36 -1.57
C SER A 51 -5.89 8.73 -0.76
N HIS A 52 -7.14 8.99 -1.15
CA HIS A 52 -8.34 8.45 -0.49
C HIS A 52 -9.05 7.36 -1.33
N ARG A 53 -8.38 6.77 -2.32
CA ARG A 53 -8.98 5.75 -3.20
C ARG A 53 -9.48 4.53 -2.42
N GLY A 54 -8.75 4.09 -1.39
CA GLY A 54 -9.13 2.92 -0.58
C GLY A 54 -10.47 3.10 0.15
N LEU A 55 -10.68 4.26 0.77
CA LEU A 55 -11.95 4.61 1.43
C LEU A 55 -13.10 4.64 0.41
N GLN A 56 -12.89 5.30 -0.74
CA GLN A 56 -13.91 5.38 -1.80
C GLN A 56 -14.31 3.99 -2.29
N GLN A 57 -13.35 3.13 -2.60
CA GLN A 57 -13.62 1.76 -3.07
C GLN A 57 -14.37 0.92 -2.03
N LEU A 58 -14.00 1.04 -0.76
CA LEU A 58 -14.66 0.31 0.33
C LEU A 58 -16.10 0.81 0.55
N ALA A 59 -16.31 2.12 0.52
CA ALA A 59 -17.60 2.74 0.81
C ALA A 59 -18.59 2.66 -0.38
N GLN A 60 -18.09 2.56 -1.61
CA GLN A 60 -18.88 2.62 -2.85
C GLN A 60 -20.19 1.82 -2.81
N PRO A 61 -20.20 0.49 -2.51
CA PRO A 61 -21.44 -0.28 -2.58
C PRO A 61 -22.50 0.18 -1.56
N VAL A 62 -22.06 0.65 -0.39
CA VAL A 62 -22.95 1.15 0.66
C VAL A 62 -23.49 2.52 0.29
N VAL A 63 -22.62 3.40 -0.23
CA VAL A 63 -22.98 4.74 -0.68
C VAL A 63 -23.96 4.70 -1.86
N GLU A 64 -23.76 3.80 -2.82
CA GLU A 64 -24.69 3.60 -3.95
C GLU A 64 -26.05 3.04 -3.50
N ALA A 65 -26.07 2.13 -2.52
CA ALA A 65 -27.31 1.64 -1.94
C ALA A 65 -28.07 2.76 -1.21
N LEU A 66 -27.35 3.57 -0.42
CA LEU A 66 -27.90 4.71 0.29
C LEU A 66 -28.42 5.77 -0.69
N SER A 67 -27.70 6.04 -1.79
CA SER A 67 -28.13 6.98 -2.83
C SER A 67 -29.44 6.57 -3.48
N ARG A 68 -29.64 5.27 -3.74
CA ARG A 68 -30.92 4.75 -4.24
C ARG A 68 -32.04 4.89 -3.21
N GLN A 69 -31.73 4.71 -1.93
CA GLN A 69 -32.70 4.84 -0.84
C GLN A 69 -33.22 6.27 -0.65
N VAL A 70 -32.41 7.27 -0.97
CA VAL A 70 -32.77 8.70 -0.80
C VAL A 70 -33.19 9.39 -2.10
N ALA A 71 -33.33 8.64 -3.20
CA ALA A 71 -33.60 9.21 -4.53
C ALA A 71 -34.89 10.05 -4.56
N ASP A 72 -35.98 9.57 -3.97
CA ASP A 72 -37.28 10.26 -3.95
C ASP A 72 -37.32 11.49 -3.01
N LEU A 73 -36.26 11.70 -2.20
CA LEU A 73 -36.16 12.80 -1.25
C LEU A 73 -35.49 14.05 -1.83
N GLN A 74 -35.09 14.00 -3.11
CA GLN A 74 -34.26 15.03 -3.75
C GLN A 74 -32.93 15.29 -3.00
N SER A 75 -32.41 14.26 -2.34
CA SER A 75 -31.20 14.32 -1.54
C SER A 75 -30.00 13.73 -2.28
N VAL A 76 -28.81 14.14 -1.85
CA VAL A 76 -27.54 13.56 -2.29
C VAL A 76 -26.83 12.88 -1.11
N VAL A 77 -26.06 11.84 -1.42
CA VAL A 77 -25.13 11.21 -0.48
C VAL A 77 -23.73 11.71 -0.78
N ILE A 78 -23.03 12.13 0.26
CA ILE A 78 -21.72 12.75 0.17
C ILE A 78 -20.73 11.95 0.99
N LEU A 79 -19.56 11.71 0.41
CA LEU A 79 -18.39 11.19 1.10
C LEU A 79 -17.32 12.27 1.11
N SER A 80 -16.84 12.63 2.30
CA SER A 80 -15.75 13.58 2.49
C SER A 80 -14.54 12.94 3.15
N ASP A 81 -13.40 13.62 3.10
CA ASP A 81 -12.17 13.24 3.81
C ASP A 81 -12.15 13.77 5.26
N PRO A 82 -11.09 13.49 6.05
CA PRO A 82 -11.02 13.93 7.45
C PRO A 82 -10.95 15.45 7.66
N ASP A 83 -10.63 16.22 6.62
CA ASP A 83 -10.59 17.68 6.66
C ASP A 83 -11.94 18.29 6.24
N GLY A 84 -12.91 17.45 5.84
CA GLY A 84 -14.23 17.85 5.36
C GLY A 84 -14.25 18.22 3.88
N LEU A 85 -13.24 17.81 3.10
CA LEU A 85 -13.24 18.00 1.66
C LEU A 85 -14.17 16.96 1.01
N VAL A 86 -15.11 17.41 0.19
CA VAL A 86 -15.98 16.52 -0.58
C VAL A 86 -15.15 15.73 -1.59
N LEU A 87 -15.14 14.41 -1.44
CA LEU A 87 -14.48 13.46 -2.35
C LEU A 87 -15.45 13.00 -3.42
N HIS A 88 -16.68 12.66 -3.02
CA HIS A 88 -17.68 12.10 -3.92
C HIS A 88 -19.09 12.51 -3.51
N THR A 89 -19.96 12.69 -4.51
CA THR A 89 -21.35 13.10 -4.34
C THR A 89 -22.21 12.26 -5.28
N LEU A 90 -23.18 11.53 -4.75
CA LEU A 90 -24.12 10.72 -5.53
C LEU A 90 -25.56 11.19 -5.29
N GLY A 91 -26.35 11.15 -6.34
CA GLY A 91 -27.76 11.47 -6.32
C GLY A 91 -28.31 11.40 -7.74
N ASP A 92 -29.62 11.61 -7.90
CA ASP A 92 -30.18 11.75 -9.24
C ASP A 92 -29.73 13.07 -9.90
N THR A 93 -29.99 13.20 -11.21
CA THR A 93 -29.59 14.38 -11.98
C THR A 93 -30.13 15.69 -11.40
N GLN A 94 -31.33 15.69 -10.83
CA GLN A 94 -31.97 16.89 -10.30
C GLN A 94 -31.35 17.30 -8.95
N ALA A 95 -31.10 16.33 -8.07
CA ALA A 95 -30.43 16.48 -6.79
C ALA A 95 -28.98 16.93 -6.99
N LEU A 96 -28.25 16.35 -7.94
CA LEU A 96 -26.88 16.75 -8.27
C LEU A 96 -26.80 18.20 -8.79
N GLN A 97 -27.74 18.63 -9.63
CA GLN A 97 -27.80 20.01 -10.10
C GLN A 97 -28.06 21.00 -8.96
N LYS A 98 -28.92 20.65 -8.00
CA LYS A 98 -29.16 21.47 -6.80
C LYS A 98 -27.93 21.48 -5.89
N ALA A 99 -27.31 20.32 -5.66
CA ALA A 99 -26.11 20.15 -4.85
C ALA A 99 -24.91 20.98 -5.37
N GLN A 100 -24.75 21.10 -6.69
CA GLN A 100 -23.72 21.97 -7.28
C GLN A 100 -23.92 23.45 -6.93
N ARG A 101 -25.17 23.94 -6.82
CA ARG A 101 -25.48 25.35 -6.52
C ARG A 101 -25.13 25.75 -5.08
N VAL A 102 -25.10 24.78 -4.18
CA VAL A 102 -24.68 24.94 -2.77
C VAL A 102 -23.24 24.47 -2.54
N ALA A 103 -22.52 24.12 -3.61
CA ALA A 103 -21.12 23.70 -3.57
C ALA A 103 -20.86 22.42 -2.76
N LEU A 104 -21.74 21.43 -2.92
CA LEU A 104 -21.57 20.04 -2.46
C LEU A 104 -20.91 19.15 -3.53
N ALA A 105 -20.22 19.73 -4.51
CA ALA A 105 -19.48 18.99 -5.54
C ALA A 105 -18.06 18.61 -5.06
N PRO A 106 -17.41 17.59 -5.64
CA PRO A 106 -16.03 17.24 -5.31
C PRO A 106 -15.06 18.44 -5.35
N GLY A 107 -14.19 18.50 -4.35
CA GLY A 107 -13.18 19.54 -4.16
C GLY A 107 -13.62 20.76 -3.35
N ASN A 108 -14.87 20.81 -2.87
CA ASN A 108 -15.32 21.85 -1.94
C ASN A 108 -15.05 21.42 -0.49
N LEU A 109 -14.54 22.35 0.32
CA LEU A 109 -14.27 22.12 1.74
C LEU A 109 -15.48 22.53 2.59
N TRP A 110 -15.90 21.64 3.50
CA TRP A 110 -17.04 21.80 4.40
C TRP A 110 -16.67 21.76 5.90
N SER A 111 -15.43 22.12 6.24
CA SER A 111 -15.04 22.32 7.64
C SER A 111 -15.80 23.49 8.28
N GLU A 112 -15.99 23.46 9.60
CA GLU A 112 -16.63 24.59 10.32
C GLU A 112 -15.85 25.89 10.15
N SER A 113 -14.52 25.82 10.08
CA SER A 113 -13.66 26.99 9.85
C SER A 113 -13.82 27.61 8.46
N GLY A 114 -14.32 26.87 7.48
CA GLY A 114 -14.53 27.36 6.12
C GLY A 114 -15.98 27.65 5.77
N ARG A 115 -16.94 26.93 6.36
CA ARG A 115 -18.38 27.02 6.01
C ARG A 115 -19.32 27.18 7.19
N GLY A 116 -18.78 27.45 8.37
CA GLY A 116 -19.54 27.56 9.59
C GLY A 116 -20.25 26.26 9.98
N THR A 117 -21.20 26.33 10.90
CA THR A 117 -22.00 25.19 11.34
C THR A 117 -22.72 24.55 10.16
N ASN A 118 -22.33 23.31 9.88
CA ASN A 118 -22.86 22.43 8.84
C ASN A 118 -22.64 20.97 9.29
N ALA A 119 -23.36 19.99 8.73
CA ALA A 119 -23.32 18.64 9.29
C ALA A 119 -21.95 17.97 9.13
N ILE A 120 -21.26 18.11 8.00
CA ILE A 120 -19.92 17.53 7.78
C ILE A 120 -18.91 18.07 8.78
N GLY A 121 -18.76 19.39 8.83
CA GLY A 121 -17.81 20.06 9.73
C GLY A 121 -18.13 19.83 11.20
N THR A 122 -19.40 19.87 11.57
CA THR A 122 -19.83 19.68 12.97
C THR A 122 -19.58 18.25 13.41
N ALA A 123 -19.88 17.26 12.56
CA ALA A 123 -19.62 15.85 12.82
C ALA A 123 -18.12 15.57 13.04
N LEU A 124 -17.25 16.20 12.25
CA LEU A 124 -15.80 16.13 12.45
C LEU A 124 -15.37 16.75 13.78
N ALA A 125 -15.94 17.91 14.14
CA ALA A 125 -15.55 18.64 15.33
C ALA A 125 -15.94 17.94 16.64
N ILE A 126 -17.04 17.17 16.64
CA ILE A 126 -17.55 16.48 17.84
C ILE A 126 -17.22 14.98 17.87
N ASP A 127 -16.62 14.42 16.80
CA ASP A 127 -16.40 12.98 16.60
C ASP A 127 -17.66 12.13 16.85
N ASP A 128 -18.81 12.66 16.44
CA ASP A 128 -20.11 11.99 16.50
C ASP A 128 -21.05 12.48 15.40
N GLY A 129 -22.13 11.76 15.17
CA GLY A 129 -23.11 12.14 14.16
C GLY A 129 -23.98 13.30 14.62
N CYS A 130 -24.44 14.11 13.67
CA CYS A 130 -25.36 15.20 13.93
C CYS A 130 -26.33 15.42 12.76
N GLU A 131 -27.42 16.12 13.07
CA GLU A 131 -28.37 16.66 12.10
C GLU A 131 -28.32 18.19 12.19
N ILE A 132 -28.26 18.86 11.04
CA ILE A 132 -28.32 20.31 10.94
C ILE A 132 -29.46 20.66 9.99
N ASP A 133 -30.47 21.34 10.51
CA ASP A 133 -31.68 21.70 9.77
C ASP A 133 -31.79 23.21 9.56
N GLY A 134 -31.90 23.61 8.30
CA GLY A 134 -32.26 24.95 7.88
C GLY A 134 -31.46 26.03 8.61
N ARG A 135 -32.15 26.80 9.46
CA ARG A 135 -31.59 27.95 10.21
C ARG A 135 -30.52 27.57 11.25
N GLN A 136 -30.31 26.28 11.50
CA GLN A 136 -29.19 25.79 12.30
C GLN A 136 -27.85 25.91 11.56
N HIS A 137 -27.88 26.00 10.23
CA HIS A 137 -26.70 26.35 9.44
C HIS A 137 -26.24 27.77 9.74
N PHE A 138 -24.94 27.93 9.97
CA PHE A 138 -24.36 29.25 10.27
C PHE A 138 -24.44 30.18 9.06
N LEU A 139 -24.12 29.68 7.86
CA LEU A 139 -24.21 30.47 6.64
C LEU A 139 -25.64 30.53 6.10
N THR A 140 -26.10 31.74 5.81
CA THR A 140 -27.48 32.01 5.36
C THR A 140 -27.83 31.25 4.07
N ARG A 141 -26.85 31.10 3.16
CA ARG A 141 -27.01 30.39 1.88
C ARG A 141 -27.25 28.89 2.03
N ASN A 142 -26.87 28.30 3.17
CA ASN A 142 -27.05 26.88 3.46
C ASN A 142 -28.37 26.60 4.18
N GLN A 143 -29.15 27.61 4.57
CA GLN A 143 -30.37 27.44 5.36
C GLN A 143 -31.55 26.82 4.60
N ASN A 144 -31.37 26.52 3.30
CA ASN A 144 -32.33 25.73 2.53
C ASN A 144 -32.05 24.22 2.61
N LEU A 145 -31.04 23.80 3.36
CA LEU A 145 -30.60 22.42 3.47
C LEU A 145 -30.99 21.81 4.81
N TYR A 146 -31.34 20.53 4.76
CA TYR A 146 -31.24 19.61 5.88
C TYR A 146 -30.07 18.67 5.58
N CYS A 147 -29.22 18.46 6.58
CA CYS A 147 -28.04 17.61 6.46
C CYS A 147 -27.96 16.66 7.66
N ALA A 148 -27.68 15.39 7.39
CA ALA A 148 -27.44 14.37 8.41
C ALA A 148 -26.12 13.68 8.13
N ALA A 149 -25.18 13.80 9.08
CA ALA A 149 -23.81 13.37 8.90
C ALA A 149 -23.37 12.38 9.98
N MET A 150 -22.48 11.48 9.62
CA MET A 150 -21.80 10.57 10.54
C MET A 150 -20.32 10.43 10.15
N PRO A 151 -19.38 10.64 11.08
CA PRO A 151 -17.97 10.33 10.83
C PRO A 151 -17.80 8.83 10.57
N LEU A 152 -16.87 8.51 9.67
CA LEU A 152 -16.39 7.16 9.42
C LEU A 152 -15.09 6.96 10.17
N GLN A 153 -15.01 5.94 11.01
CA GLN A 153 -13.79 5.61 11.73
C GLN A 153 -12.96 4.58 10.97
N ARG A 154 -11.65 4.81 10.90
CA ARG A 154 -10.69 3.78 10.49
C ARG A 154 -10.62 2.71 11.58
N PRO A 155 -10.16 1.49 11.24
CA PRO A 155 -9.97 0.44 12.22
C PRO A 155 -9.05 0.81 13.40
N ASP A 156 -8.14 1.77 13.21
CA ASP A 156 -7.23 2.28 14.25
C ASP A 156 -7.85 3.38 15.14
N GLY A 157 -9.13 3.71 14.94
CA GLY A 157 -9.85 4.72 15.71
C GLY A 157 -9.68 6.15 15.20
N SER A 158 -8.86 6.41 14.17
CA SER A 158 -8.79 7.73 13.55
C SER A 158 -9.98 8.00 12.63
N ILE A 159 -10.38 9.26 12.45
CA ILE A 159 -11.46 9.63 11.52
C ILE A 159 -10.97 9.51 10.07
N ALA A 160 -11.67 8.70 9.27
CA ALA A 160 -11.45 8.51 7.85
C ALA A 160 -12.07 9.60 6.98
N GLY A 161 -13.13 10.23 7.47
CA GLY A 161 -13.93 11.22 6.76
C GLY A 161 -15.37 11.21 7.26
N VAL A 162 -16.29 11.81 6.52
CA VAL A 162 -17.70 11.87 6.88
C VAL A 162 -18.58 11.35 5.76
N LEU A 163 -19.56 10.53 6.13
CA LEU A 163 -20.70 10.19 5.29
C LEU A 163 -21.86 11.13 5.64
N ASP A 164 -22.40 11.81 4.64
CA ASP A 164 -23.47 12.79 4.81
C ASP A 164 -24.62 12.53 3.82
N ILE A 165 -25.85 12.80 4.25
CA ILE A 165 -27.00 12.94 3.38
C ILE A 165 -27.46 14.40 3.46
N SER A 166 -27.46 15.08 2.32
CA SER A 166 -27.89 16.47 2.19
C SER A 166 -29.11 16.57 1.28
N GLY A 167 -30.16 17.23 1.75
CA GLY A 167 -31.41 17.40 1.01
C GLY A 167 -32.08 18.75 1.33
N PRO A 168 -33.26 19.02 0.76
CA PRO A 168 -33.98 20.25 1.00
C PRO A 168 -34.62 20.28 2.40
N ALA A 169 -34.50 21.40 3.11
CA ALA A 169 -34.99 21.56 4.49
C ALA A 169 -36.51 21.42 4.65
N ASN A 170 -37.28 21.68 3.58
CA ASN A 170 -38.74 21.60 3.59
C ASN A 170 -39.29 20.19 3.31
N PHE A 171 -38.43 19.17 3.24
CA PHE A 171 -38.83 17.77 2.99
C PHE A 171 -38.82 16.95 4.30
N PRO A 172 -39.64 15.90 4.45
CA PRO A 172 -39.58 15.04 5.64
C PRO A 172 -38.29 14.20 5.71
N HIS A 173 -37.59 14.24 6.86
CA HIS A 173 -36.30 13.55 7.06
C HIS A 173 -36.26 12.61 8.28
N GLN A 174 -37.40 12.14 8.78
CA GLN A 174 -37.54 11.39 10.05
C GLN A 174 -36.63 10.16 10.17
N HIS A 175 -36.14 9.60 9.07
CA HIS A 175 -35.30 8.40 9.05
C HIS A 175 -33.88 8.63 8.53
N THR A 176 -33.59 9.83 8.00
CA THR A 176 -32.35 10.12 7.26
C THR A 176 -31.11 9.89 8.13
N PHE A 177 -31.13 10.37 9.37
CA PHE A 177 -30.03 10.16 10.30
C PHE A 177 -29.84 8.70 10.73
N GLY A 178 -30.94 7.93 10.81
CA GLY A 178 -30.87 6.49 11.05
C GLY A 178 -30.17 5.75 9.91
N TRP A 179 -30.46 6.14 8.67
CA TRP A 179 -29.85 5.54 7.49
C TRP A 179 -28.36 5.87 7.36
N VAL A 180 -27.95 7.11 7.59
CA VAL A 180 -26.53 7.48 7.54
C VAL A 180 -25.72 6.77 8.63
N LYS A 181 -26.30 6.62 9.84
CA LYS A 181 -25.69 5.83 10.93
C LYS A 181 -25.52 4.36 10.55
N ALA A 182 -26.56 3.74 9.99
CA ALA A 182 -26.53 2.35 9.58
C ALA A 182 -25.51 2.11 8.46
N ALA A 183 -25.45 3.02 7.48
CA ALA A 183 -24.47 2.98 6.40
C ALA A 183 -23.03 3.13 6.92
N ALA A 184 -22.77 4.10 7.79
CA ALA A 184 -21.46 4.27 8.41
C ALA A 184 -21.03 3.01 9.18
N LYS A 185 -21.94 2.42 9.96
CA LYS A 185 -21.71 1.18 10.71
C LYS A 185 -21.37 0.01 9.77
N GLN A 186 -22.07 -0.11 8.64
CA GLN A 186 -21.80 -1.11 7.61
C GLN A 186 -20.41 -0.94 7.00
N ILE A 187 -20.02 0.29 6.65
CA ILE A 187 -18.71 0.60 6.04
C ILE A 187 -17.59 0.20 7.00
N GLU A 188 -17.68 0.59 8.27
CA GLU A 188 -16.65 0.29 9.28
C GLU A 188 -16.55 -1.19 9.61
N TYR A 189 -17.70 -1.89 9.68
CA TYR A 189 -17.74 -3.34 9.80
C TYR A 189 -16.97 -4.03 8.66
N LEU A 190 -17.27 -3.64 7.41
CA LEU A 190 -16.56 -4.15 6.24
C LEU A 190 -15.08 -3.78 6.28
N TRP A 191 -14.74 -2.58 6.74
CA TRP A 191 -13.36 -2.11 6.84
C TRP A 191 -12.52 -3.05 7.70
N VAL A 192 -12.99 -3.36 8.90
CA VAL A 192 -12.30 -4.27 9.82
C VAL A 192 -12.19 -5.67 9.20
N LYS A 193 -13.26 -6.21 8.63
CA LYS A 193 -13.26 -7.56 8.04
C LYS A 193 -12.34 -7.67 6.82
N GLN A 194 -12.30 -6.67 5.95
CA GLN A 194 -11.47 -6.65 4.75
C GLN A 194 -10.00 -6.34 5.03
N SER A 195 -9.70 -5.60 6.09
CA SER A 195 -8.33 -5.25 6.49
C SER A 195 -7.68 -6.30 7.40
N LEU A 196 -8.42 -7.33 7.79
CA LEU A 196 -7.98 -8.35 8.73
C LEU A 196 -6.90 -9.25 8.11
N HIS A 197 -5.68 -9.18 8.65
CA HIS A 197 -4.58 -10.01 8.21
C HIS A 197 -4.73 -11.47 8.70
N PRO A 198 -4.26 -12.48 7.95
CA PRO A 198 -4.28 -13.89 8.38
C PRO A 198 -3.56 -14.15 9.72
N GLU A 199 -2.52 -13.38 10.01
CA GLU A 199 -1.71 -13.51 11.23
C GLU A 199 -2.35 -12.83 12.46
N GLN A 200 -3.51 -12.19 12.29
CA GLN A 200 -4.18 -11.48 13.36
C GLN A 200 -5.34 -12.29 13.95
N TRP A 201 -5.52 -12.11 15.26
CA TRP A 201 -6.69 -12.56 15.99
C TRP A 201 -7.87 -11.65 15.68
N LEU A 202 -9.05 -12.24 15.49
CA LEU A 202 -10.30 -11.49 15.44
C LEU A 202 -11.19 -11.93 16.60
N MET A 203 -11.47 -10.99 17.48
CA MET A 203 -12.48 -11.13 18.51
C MET A 203 -13.80 -10.53 18.00
N SER A 204 -14.82 -11.36 17.89
CA SER A 204 -16.21 -10.96 17.66
C SER A 204 -16.97 -11.05 18.97
N LEU A 205 -17.67 -9.99 19.38
CA LEU A 205 -18.54 -10.00 20.56
C LEU A 205 -19.93 -9.47 20.23
N HIS A 206 -20.96 -9.98 20.91
CA HIS A 206 -22.28 -9.38 20.94
C HIS A 206 -23.08 -9.88 22.16
N ARG A 207 -24.08 -9.12 22.63
CA ARG A 207 -24.94 -9.53 23.78
C ARG A 207 -25.90 -10.68 23.44
N GLN A 208 -26.25 -10.78 22.17
CA GLN A 208 -27.12 -11.81 21.59
C GLN A 208 -26.32 -12.65 20.59
N VAL A 209 -26.42 -13.98 20.68
CA VAL A 209 -25.62 -14.91 19.87
C VAL A 209 -25.96 -14.81 18.38
N ASP A 210 -27.23 -14.60 18.03
CA ASP A 210 -27.76 -14.51 16.66
C ASP A 210 -27.29 -13.27 15.88
N LYS A 211 -26.67 -12.32 16.58
CA LYS A 211 -26.13 -11.09 16.00
C LYS A 211 -24.62 -11.14 15.76
N LEU A 212 -23.94 -12.20 16.20
CA LEU A 212 -22.56 -12.46 15.74
C LEU A 212 -22.56 -12.71 14.23
N ASP A 213 -21.48 -12.30 13.55
CA ASP A 213 -21.40 -12.27 12.07
C ASP A 213 -22.38 -11.30 11.37
N SER A 214 -23.01 -10.40 12.14
CA SER A 214 -23.78 -9.28 11.61
C SER A 214 -23.03 -7.97 11.78
N VAL A 215 -23.51 -6.92 11.12
CA VAL A 215 -22.96 -5.56 11.29
C VAL A 215 -23.12 -4.99 12.70
N GLU A 216 -23.92 -5.64 13.54
CA GLU A 216 -24.11 -5.27 14.94
C GLU A 216 -23.02 -5.80 15.86
N GLU A 217 -22.17 -6.72 15.41
CA GLU A 217 -21.13 -7.30 16.25
C GLU A 217 -20.00 -6.29 16.55
N LEU A 218 -19.46 -6.38 17.76
CA LEU A 218 -18.28 -5.66 18.21
C LEU A 218 -17.06 -6.42 17.70
N LEU A 219 -16.20 -5.73 16.94
CA LEU A 219 -14.99 -6.32 16.39
C LEU A 219 -13.76 -5.71 17.03
N LEU A 220 -12.87 -6.56 17.52
CA LEU A 220 -11.52 -6.19 17.98
C LEU A 220 -10.50 -7.11 17.31
N VAL A 221 -9.42 -6.54 16.82
CA VAL A 221 -8.35 -7.23 16.10
C VAL A 221 -7.07 -7.09 16.89
N PHE A 222 -6.40 -8.21 17.12
CA PHE A 222 -5.13 -8.23 17.86
C PHE A 222 -4.01 -8.82 16.99
N SER A 223 -2.87 -8.14 16.98
CA SER A 223 -1.62 -8.68 16.44
C SER A 223 -0.84 -9.24 17.62
N ASP A 224 -0.61 -10.55 17.61
CA ASP A 224 -0.25 -11.31 18.82
C ASP A 224 -1.21 -10.99 19.98
N ASN A 225 -0.76 -10.25 20.98
CA ASN A 225 -1.53 -9.86 22.16
C ASN A 225 -1.95 -8.37 22.14
N VAL A 226 -1.55 -7.58 21.14
CA VAL A 226 -1.75 -6.12 21.12
C VAL A 226 -2.95 -5.75 20.26
N LEU A 227 -3.83 -4.88 20.78
CA LEU A 227 -4.97 -4.35 20.05
C LEU A 227 -4.49 -3.47 18.90
N THR A 228 -4.81 -3.84 17.66
CA THR A 228 -4.37 -3.09 16.47
C THR A 228 -5.53 -2.56 15.63
N ALA A 229 -6.74 -3.08 15.80
CA ALA A 229 -7.90 -2.55 15.11
C ALA A 229 -9.22 -2.86 15.84
N GLY A 230 -10.27 -2.11 15.55
CA GLY A 230 -11.63 -2.37 16.00
C GLY A 230 -12.66 -1.62 15.18
N ASN A 231 -13.94 -1.93 15.33
CA ASN A 231 -15.01 -1.10 14.78
C ASN A 231 -15.51 -0.10 15.83
N ARG A 232 -16.23 0.94 15.39
CA ARG A 232 -16.78 1.98 16.28
C ARG A 232 -17.64 1.42 17.41
N LEU A 233 -18.38 0.34 17.17
CA LEU A 233 -19.18 -0.30 18.22
C LEU A 233 -18.30 -0.84 19.35
N ALA A 234 -17.22 -1.54 19.01
CA ALA A 234 -16.27 -2.01 20.01
C ALA A 234 -15.56 -0.83 20.69
N MET A 235 -15.18 0.21 19.93
CA MET A 235 -14.55 1.39 20.50
C MET A 235 -15.44 2.08 21.53
N ARG A 236 -16.73 2.27 21.23
CA ARG A 236 -17.69 2.89 22.16
C ARG A 236 -17.96 2.01 23.37
N GLU A 237 -18.17 0.70 23.18
CA GLU A 237 -18.47 -0.21 24.29
C GLU A 237 -17.31 -0.29 25.28
N PHE A 238 -16.07 -0.33 24.79
CA PHE A 238 -14.87 -0.47 25.61
C PHE A 238 -14.16 0.86 25.92
N GLY A 239 -14.73 2.01 25.54
CA GLY A 239 -14.15 3.33 25.77
C GLY A 239 -12.77 3.51 25.12
N LEU A 240 -12.58 2.99 23.91
CA LEU A 240 -11.31 3.01 23.19
C LEU A 240 -11.17 4.27 22.34
N SER A 241 -10.01 4.90 22.45
CA SER A 241 -9.55 6.02 21.63
C SER A 241 -8.42 5.58 20.70
N ALA A 242 -8.16 6.36 19.65
CA ALA A 242 -7.08 6.11 18.69
C ALA A 242 -5.70 5.90 19.37
N ALA A 243 -5.43 6.62 20.47
CA ALA A 243 -4.16 6.55 21.19
C ALA A 243 -3.88 5.19 21.85
N GLN A 244 -4.91 4.37 22.07
CA GLN A 244 -4.79 3.08 22.76
C GLN A 244 -4.47 1.91 21.81
N PHE A 245 -4.69 2.08 20.51
CA PHE A 245 -4.29 1.09 19.50
C PHE A 245 -2.76 1.02 19.43
N GLY A 246 -2.22 -0.20 19.45
CA GLY A 246 -0.78 -0.47 19.57
C GLY A 246 -0.24 -0.49 21.01
N GLN A 247 -1.05 -0.14 22.01
CA GLN A 247 -0.66 -0.11 23.43
C GLN A 247 -1.45 -1.09 24.29
N LEU A 248 -2.78 -1.13 24.13
CA LEU A 248 -3.63 -2.04 24.90
C LEU A 248 -3.42 -3.49 24.47
N THR A 249 -3.53 -4.41 25.43
CA THR A 249 -3.39 -5.84 25.20
C THR A 249 -4.70 -6.59 25.38
N PHE A 250 -4.81 -7.78 24.79
CA PHE A 250 -5.95 -8.67 25.00
C PHE A 250 -6.16 -8.95 26.50
N ALA A 251 -5.07 -9.26 27.22
CA ALA A 251 -5.11 -9.52 28.65
C ALA A 251 -5.59 -8.31 29.48
N SER A 252 -5.28 -7.08 29.05
CA SER A 252 -5.78 -5.88 29.74
C SER A 252 -7.28 -5.64 29.53
N LEU A 253 -7.81 -5.97 28.34
CA LEU A 253 -9.24 -5.82 28.04
C LEU A 253 -10.07 -6.97 28.61
N PHE A 254 -9.50 -8.18 28.63
CA PHE A 254 -10.18 -9.41 29.03
C PHE A 254 -9.34 -10.21 30.02
N PRO A 255 -9.16 -9.72 31.27
CA PRO A 255 -8.25 -10.32 32.24
C PRO A 255 -8.67 -11.72 32.71
N THR A 256 -9.96 -12.07 32.54
CA THR A 256 -10.52 -13.38 32.86
C THR A 256 -10.42 -14.38 31.72
N LEU A 257 -10.00 -13.95 30.52
CA LEU A 257 -9.87 -14.80 29.34
C LEU A 257 -8.41 -15.13 29.04
N THR A 258 -8.20 -16.34 28.54
CA THR A 258 -6.96 -16.67 27.83
C THR A 258 -7.20 -16.49 26.33
N GLN A 259 -6.23 -15.96 25.60
CA GLN A 259 -6.34 -15.73 24.16
C GLN A 259 -6.21 -17.04 23.37
N THR A 260 -7.24 -17.88 23.46
CA THR A 260 -7.33 -19.19 22.80
C THR A 260 -8.43 -19.21 21.76
N ALA A 261 -8.22 -19.95 20.67
CA ALA A 261 -9.22 -20.05 19.61
C ALA A 261 -10.55 -20.61 20.16
N VAL A 262 -11.64 -19.92 19.86
CA VAL A 262 -13.01 -20.31 20.24
C VAL A 262 -13.85 -20.20 18.98
N SER A 263 -14.33 -21.34 18.47
CA SER A 263 -15.13 -21.41 17.23
C SER A 263 -16.64 -21.30 17.47
N VAL A 264 -17.11 -21.72 18.65
CA VAL A 264 -18.51 -21.65 19.08
C VAL A 264 -18.67 -20.48 20.04
N PRO A 265 -19.69 -19.61 19.90
CA PRO A 265 -19.90 -18.50 20.81
C PRO A 265 -19.97 -18.92 22.28
N LEU A 266 -19.07 -18.39 23.11
CA LEU A 266 -19.04 -18.64 24.56
C LEU A 266 -19.48 -17.41 25.33
N PRO A 267 -20.12 -17.56 26.51
CA PRO A 267 -20.46 -16.42 27.35
C PRO A 267 -19.19 -15.77 27.92
N LEU A 268 -19.19 -14.45 27.98
CA LEU A 268 -18.19 -13.62 28.64
C LEU A 268 -18.91 -12.64 29.56
N THR A 269 -18.53 -12.63 30.83
CA THR A 269 -18.98 -11.63 31.78
C THR A 269 -17.84 -10.64 32.01
N THR A 270 -18.09 -9.38 31.69
CA THR A 270 -17.22 -8.25 32.04
C THR A 270 -17.83 -7.52 33.25
N PRO A 271 -17.09 -6.62 33.91
CA PRO A 271 -17.66 -5.80 34.98
C PRO A 271 -18.84 -4.92 34.53
N GLN A 272 -18.90 -4.58 33.23
CA GLN A 272 -19.89 -3.66 32.67
C GLN A 272 -21.12 -4.40 32.13
N ASP A 273 -20.92 -5.55 31.47
CA ASP A 273 -22.01 -6.28 30.81
C ASP A 273 -21.68 -7.76 30.53
N ARG A 274 -22.66 -8.49 30.01
CA ARG A 274 -22.56 -9.88 29.57
C ARG A 274 -22.66 -9.99 28.05
N TYR A 275 -21.66 -10.65 27.46
CA TYR A 275 -21.54 -10.88 26.03
C TYR A 275 -21.47 -12.38 25.71
N HIS A 276 -21.59 -12.67 24.43
CA HIS A 276 -21.12 -13.88 23.79
C HIS A 276 -19.97 -13.51 22.86
N TYR A 277 -18.89 -14.29 22.88
CA TYR A 277 -17.72 -14.01 22.07
C TYR A 277 -17.27 -15.21 21.24
N ARG A 278 -16.64 -14.91 20.10
CA ARG A 278 -15.90 -15.86 19.30
C ARG A 278 -14.51 -15.28 19.05
N LEU A 279 -13.48 -16.08 19.31
CA LEU A 279 -12.10 -15.66 19.13
C LEU A 279 -11.49 -16.49 17.99
N ARG A 280 -11.42 -15.88 16.80
CA ARG A 280 -10.75 -16.47 15.65
C ARG A 280 -9.25 -16.35 15.87
N ALA A 281 -8.57 -17.48 16.00
CA ALA A 281 -7.12 -17.48 15.94
C ALA A 281 -6.63 -16.96 14.58
N PRO A 282 -5.42 -16.38 14.55
CA PRO A 282 -4.65 -16.26 13.34
C PRO A 282 -4.75 -17.59 12.63
N THR A 283 -5.11 -17.54 11.35
CA THR A 283 -4.71 -18.62 10.49
C THR A 283 -3.20 -18.50 10.43
N ARG A 284 -2.53 -19.16 11.39
CA ARG A 284 -1.23 -19.74 11.11
C ARG A 284 -1.52 -20.56 9.87
N ARG A 285 -1.21 -19.98 8.71
CA ARG A 285 -0.57 -20.75 7.68
C ARG A 285 0.65 -21.34 8.40
N ARG A 286 0.43 -22.47 9.05
CA ARG A 286 1.11 -23.67 8.62
C ARG A 286 0.80 -23.73 7.12
N VAL A 287 1.55 -22.95 6.33
CA VAL A 287 2.32 -23.58 5.28
C VAL A 287 2.85 -24.78 6.01
N ALA A 288 2.28 -25.96 5.76
CA ALA A 288 3.01 -27.17 6.07
C ALA A 288 4.43 -26.79 5.69
N VAL A 289 5.36 -26.75 6.64
CA VAL A 289 6.75 -26.70 6.25
C VAL A 289 6.92 -28.07 5.58
N SER A 290 6.50 -28.19 4.32
CA SER A 290 7.45 -28.60 3.31
C SER A 290 8.66 -27.78 3.68
N ALA A 291 9.74 -28.46 4.09
CA ALA A 291 11.06 -27.85 4.22
C ALA A 291 11.12 -26.70 3.21
N PRO A 292 11.47 -25.45 3.62
CA PRO A 292 11.46 -24.29 2.72
C PRO A 292 11.98 -24.79 1.37
N PRO A 293 11.19 -24.65 0.28
CA PRO A 293 11.48 -25.34 -0.98
C PRO A 293 12.95 -25.14 -1.23
N ALA A 294 13.68 -26.26 -1.36
CA ALA A 294 15.14 -26.25 -1.30
C ALA A 294 15.65 -25.05 -2.09
N MET A 295 16.48 -24.21 -1.46
CA MET A 295 16.97 -23.00 -2.11
C MET A 295 17.60 -23.40 -3.44
N HIS A 296 16.89 -23.15 -4.53
CA HIS A 296 17.31 -23.53 -5.86
C HIS A 296 17.81 -22.28 -6.56
N LEU A 297 19.13 -22.12 -6.55
CA LEU A 297 19.81 -21.13 -7.37
C LEU A 297 20.24 -21.86 -8.65
N PRO A 298 19.68 -21.55 -9.82
CA PRO A 298 19.87 -22.33 -11.06
C PRO A 298 21.32 -22.35 -11.57
N PHE A 299 22.18 -21.49 -11.04
CA PHE A 299 23.59 -21.37 -11.44
C PHE A 299 24.56 -22.05 -10.47
N THR A 300 24.09 -22.60 -9.34
CA THR A 300 24.99 -23.17 -8.34
C THR A 300 24.40 -24.38 -7.60
N SER A 301 25.26 -25.12 -6.90
CA SER A 301 24.86 -26.21 -6.02
C SER A 301 24.07 -25.71 -4.79
N PRO A 302 23.17 -26.53 -4.23
CA PRO A 302 22.44 -26.20 -3.00
C PRO A 302 23.35 -25.83 -1.81
N ARG A 303 24.55 -26.43 -1.72
CA ARG A 303 25.52 -26.16 -0.65
C ARG A 303 26.06 -24.74 -0.69
N GLU A 304 26.25 -24.17 -1.88
CA GLU A 304 26.68 -22.78 -2.00
C GLU A 304 25.56 -21.81 -1.62
N GLY A 305 24.30 -22.12 -1.97
CA GLY A 305 23.14 -21.36 -1.50
C GLY A 305 23.05 -21.29 0.03
N GLU A 306 23.24 -22.43 0.72
CA GLU A 306 23.32 -22.47 2.18
C GLU A 306 24.48 -21.66 2.75
N LYS A 307 25.66 -21.69 2.10
CA LYS A 307 26.81 -20.88 2.49
C LYS A 307 26.48 -19.39 2.43
N LEU A 308 25.90 -18.92 1.33
CA LEU A 308 25.48 -17.52 1.15
C LEU A 308 24.47 -17.09 2.23
N LEU A 309 23.52 -17.97 2.56
CA LEU A 309 22.57 -17.72 3.65
C LEU A 309 23.24 -17.58 5.01
N ARG A 310 24.20 -18.45 5.34
CA ARG A 310 24.94 -18.37 6.61
C ARG A 310 25.69 -17.05 6.73
N LEU A 311 26.33 -16.60 5.64
CA LEU A 311 27.04 -15.32 5.59
C LEU A 311 26.07 -14.14 5.80
N LEU A 312 24.95 -14.10 5.06
CA LEU A 312 23.94 -13.04 5.20
C LEU A 312 23.33 -13.00 6.62
N ASN A 313 23.08 -14.18 7.20
CA ASN A 313 22.58 -14.31 8.57
C ASN A 313 23.62 -13.93 9.63
N ALA A 314 24.91 -14.05 9.32
CA ALA A 314 25.98 -13.55 10.19
C ALA A 314 26.14 -12.02 10.11
N GLY A 315 25.42 -11.35 9.18
CA GLY A 315 25.52 -9.90 8.97
C GLY A 315 26.69 -9.51 8.06
N ILE A 316 27.28 -10.47 7.34
CA ILE A 316 28.33 -10.23 6.35
C ILE A 316 27.71 -9.64 5.08
N ALA A 317 28.29 -8.57 4.58
CA ALA A 317 27.86 -7.95 3.32
C ALA A 317 28.14 -8.87 2.12
N LEU A 318 27.14 -9.05 1.26
CA LEU A 318 27.29 -9.84 0.04
C LEU A 318 27.37 -8.92 -1.18
N CYS A 319 28.44 -9.03 -1.98
CA CYS A 319 28.60 -8.33 -3.25
C CYS A 319 28.41 -9.30 -4.41
N ILE A 320 27.34 -9.15 -5.17
CA ILE A 320 26.99 -9.98 -6.34
C ILE A 320 27.51 -9.31 -7.61
N GLU A 321 28.52 -9.90 -8.21
CA GLU A 321 29.15 -9.44 -9.45
C GLU A 321 28.63 -10.25 -10.63
N GLY A 322 28.23 -9.61 -11.72
CA GLY A 322 27.81 -10.33 -12.92
C GLY A 322 27.18 -9.44 -13.97
N GLU A 323 27.06 -9.98 -15.19
CA GLU A 323 26.54 -9.25 -16.35
C GLU A 323 25.12 -8.67 -16.13
N THR A 324 24.76 -7.67 -16.90
CA THR A 324 23.41 -7.09 -16.85
C THR A 324 22.37 -8.13 -17.28
N GLY A 325 21.28 -8.24 -16.51
CA GLY A 325 20.19 -9.18 -16.80
C GLY A 325 20.44 -10.64 -16.39
N SER A 326 21.54 -10.96 -15.68
CA SER A 326 21.86 -12.30 -15.20
C SER A 326 21.02 -12.78 -14.00
N GLY A 327 20.25 -11.88 -13.36
CA GLY A 327 19.36 -12.24 -12.25
C GLY A 327 19.88 -11.91 -10.85
N LYS A 328 20.81 -10.96 -10.71
CA LYS A 328 21.35 -10.50 -9.41
C LYS A 328 20.27 -10.15 -8.37
N GLU A 329 19.20 -9.47 -8.79
CA GLU A 329 18.05 -9.16 -7.94
C GLU A 329 17.28 -10.42 -7.51
N TYR A 330 17.09 -11.38 -8.42
CA TYR A 330 16.43 -12.65 -8.10
C TYR A 330 17.19 -13.43 -7.03
N VAL A 331 18.53 -13.48 -7.13
CA VAL A 331 19.40 -14.09 -6.11
C VAL A 331 19.19 -13.40 -4.77
N SER A 332 19.25 -12.07 -4.75
CA SER A 332 19.10 -11.25 -3.55
C SER A 332 17.75 -11.46 -2.85
N ARG A 333 16.65 -11.45 -3.62
CA ARG A 333 15.30 -11.72 -3.12
C ARG A 333 15.14 -13.16 -2.63
N THR A 334 15.81 -14.11 -3.27
CA THR A 334 15.80 -15.52 -2.86
C THR A 334 16.55 -15.71 -1.54
N LEU A 335 17.71 -15.07 -1.37
CA LEU A 335 18.44 -15.05 -0.11
C LEU A 335 17.62 -14.40 1.02
N HIS A 336 17.01 -13.22 0.78
CA HIS A 336 16.15 -12.55 1.76
C HIS A 336 15.01 -13.46 2.25
N ARG A 337 14.25 -14.08 1.34
CA ARG A 337 13.13 -14.98 1.67
C ARG A 337 13.51 -16.14 2.59
N HIS A 338 14.75 -16.63 2.49
CA HIS A 338 15.25 -17.77 3.27
C HIS A 338 16.11 -17.35 4.47
N SER A 339 16.44 -16.08 4.60
CA SER A 339 17.28 -15.55 5.68
C SER A 339 16.51 -15.37 7.00
N ARG A 340 17.24 -15.00 8.06
CA ARG A 340 16.65 -14.52 9.32
C ARG A 340 15.95 -13.17 9.16
N TRP A 341 16.31 -12.40 8.13
CA TRP A 341 15.78 -11.07 7.82
C TRP A 341 14.47 -11.11 7.02
N ARG A 342 13.91 -12.29 6.77
CA ARG A 342 12.70 -12.50 5.93
C ARG A 342 11.44 -11.78 6.46
N SER A 343 11.38 -11.49 7.75
CA SER A 343 10.28 -10.75 8.38
C SER A 343 10.38 -9.24 8.17
N GLY A 344 11.58 -8.73 7.89
CA GLY A 344 11.81 -7.33 7.56
C GLY A 344 11.66 -7.04 6.07
N LYS A 345 11.62 -5.75 5.72
CA LYS A 345 11.47 -5.29 4.33
C LYS A 345 12.72 -5.64 3.50
N PHE A 346 12.50 -6.02 2.25
CA PHE A 346 13.54 -6.03 1.22
C PHE A 346 13.47 -4.72 0.46
N VAL A 347 14.37 -3.80 0.76
CA VAL A 347 14.39 -2.46 0.16
C VAL A 347 15.46 -2.43 -0.92
N ALA A 348 15.00 -2.36 -2.17
CA ALA A 348 15.86 -2.26 -3.34
C ALA A 348 16.01 -0.82 -3.79
N ILE A 349 17.25 -0.42 -4.11
CA ILE A 349 17.54 0.84 -4.78
C ILE A 349 18.51 0.58 -5.94
N ASN A 350 18.18 1.11 -7.11
CA ASN A 350 19.06 1.03 -8.27
C ASN A 350 19.83 2.34 -8.41
N CYS A 351 21.15 2.29 -8.21
CA CYS A 351 21.99 3.47 -8.17
C CYS A 351 22.17 4.12 -9.56
N ALA A 352 21.93 3.37 -10.63
CA ALA A 352 22.04 3.85 -12.01
C ALA A 352 20.72 4.45 -12.54
N ALA A 353 19.57 4.05 -11.99
CA ALA A 353 18.25 4.46 -12.49
C ALA A 353 17.75 5.80 -11.93
N ILE A 354 18.30 6.22 -10.77
CA ILE A 354 17.89 7.46 -10.10
C ILE A 354 18.83 8.59 -10.54
N PRO A 355 18.30 9.76 -10.94
CA PRO A 355 19.14 10.92 -11.25
C PRO A 355 20.10 11.24 -10.10
N GLU A 356 21.34 11.63 -10.44
CA GLU A 356 22.39 11.95 -9.46
C GLU A 356 21.94 13.00 -8.42
N SER A 357 21.09 13.94 -8.83
CA SER A 357 20.54 14.98 -7.96
C SER A 357 19.52 14.47 -6.93
N LEU A 358 18.93 13.27 -7.12
CA LEU A 358 17.84 12.75 -6.29
C LEU A 358 18.23 11.52 -5.47
N ILE A 359 19.23 10.76 -5.92
CA ILE A 359 19.67 9.53 -5.24
C ILE A 359 20.09 9.78 -3.79
N GLU A 360 20.63 10.96 -3.48
CA GLU A 360 20.97 11.33 -2.10
C GLU A 360 19.73 11.41 -1.20
N SER A 361 18.70 12.14 -1.64
CA SER A 361 17.43 12.25 -0.90
C SER A 361 16.70 10.91 -0.80
N GLU A 362 16.79 10.07 -1.82
CA GLU A 362 16.20 8.73 -1.82
C GLU A 362 16.88 7.81 -0.80
N LEU A 363 18.21 7.79 -0.77
CA LEU A 363 18.98 6.92 0.14
C LEU A 363 18.83 7.33 1.60
N PHE A 364 19.14 8.59 1.90
CA PHE A 364 19.32 9.07 3.28
C PHE A 364 18.06 9.70 3.88
N GLY A 365 17.09 10.05 3.03
CA GLY A 365 15.91 10.80 3.45
C GLY A 365 16.23 12.25 3.75
N TYR A 366 15.20 13.03 4.08
CA TYR A 366 15.33 14.46 4.40
C TYR A 366 14.25 14.92 5.37
N GLN A 367 14.59 15.93 6.17
CA GLN A 367 13.62 16.61 7.03
C GLN A 367 12.77 17.62 6.23
N PRO A 368 11.55 17.95 6.70
CA PRO A 368 10.79 19.06 6.14
C PRO A 368 11.62 20.34 6.01
N GLY A 369 11.64 20.94 4.82
CA GLY A 369 12.38 22.18 4.57
C GLY A 369 13.90 22.03 4.40
N ALA A 370 14.43 20.81 4.25
CA ALA A 370 15.86 20.58 4.08
C ALA A 370 16.48 21.27 2.83
N PHE A 371 15.69 21.45 1.76
CA PHE A 371 16.10 22.14 0.53
C PHE A 371 14.87 22.71 -0.21
N THR A 372 15.10 23.57 -1.19
CA THR A 372 14.05 24.16 -2.04
C THR A 372 13.33 23.07 -2.84
N GLY A 373 12.04 22.84 -2.57
CA GLY A 373 11.25 21.76 -3.18
C GLY A 373 11.09 20.50 -2.31
N ALA A 374 11.67 20.47 -1.11
CA ALA A 374 11.44 19.39 -0.16
C ALA A 374 9.97 19.34 0.28
N SER A 375 9.40 18.13 0.33
CA SER A 375 8.04 17.91 0.85
C SER A 375 7.90 18.45 2.29
N LYS A 376 6.75 19.06 2.59
CA LYS A 376 6.40 19.53 3.94
C LYS A 376 6.35 18.39 4.98
N ASN A 377 6.21 17.15 4.53
CA ASN A 377 6.17 15.97 5.40
C ASN A 377 7.53 15.29 5.56
N GLY A 378 8.57 15.74 4.83
CA GLY A 378 9.87 15.08 4.76
C GLY A 378 9.81 13.71 4.07
N TYR A 379 10.95 13.01 4.05
CA TYR A 379 11.04 11.64 3.54
C TYR A 379 11.99 10.82 4.41
N ILE A 380 11.60 9.59 4.75
CA ILE A 380 12.36 8.77 5.70
C ILE A 380 13.66 8.20 5.13
N GLY A 381 13.75 8.01 3.80
CA GLY A 381 14.91 7.42 3.13
C GLY A 381 14.91 5.89 3.09
N LYS A 382 15.49 5.31 2.03
CA LYS A 382 15.57 3.86 1.80
C LYS A 382 16.37 3.13 2.87
N ILE A 383 17.41 3.74 3.42
CA ILE A 383 18.22 3.13 4.46
C ILE A 383 17.39 2.89 5.74
N ARG A 384 16.54 3.85 6.11
CA ARG A 384 15.64 3.72 7.27
C ARG A 384 14.46 2.81 6.98
N GLU A 385 13.96 2.79 5.74
CA GLU A 385 12.95 1.79 5.31
C GLU A 385 13.45 0.35 5.44
N ALA A 386 14.77 0.13 5.30
CA ALA A 386 15.40 -1.19 5.35
C ALA A 386 15.67 -1.70 6.77
N ASP A 387 15.44 -0.89 7.79
CA ASP A 387 15.65 -1.27 9.19
C ASP A 387 14.87 -2.54 9.56
N GLY A 388 15.55 -3.48 10.20
CA GLY A 388 15.05 -4.83 10.51
C GLY A 388 15.00 -5.79 9.32
N GLY A 389 15.49 -5.39 8.13
CA GLY A 389 15.39 -6.16 6.88
C GLY A 389 16.70 -6.24 6.08
N VAL A 390 16.58 -6.15 4.75
CA VAL A 390 17.70 -6.19 3.81
C VAL A 390 17.69 -4.93 2.95
N LEU A 391 18.82 -4.24 2.91
CA LEU A 391 19.11 -3.18 1.94
C LEU A 391 19.81 -3.80 0.73
N PHE A 392 19.18 -3.70 -0.43
CA PHE A 392 19.74 -4.14 -1.70
C PHE A 392 20.15 -2.95 -2.56
N LEU A 393 21.46 -2.80 -2.78
CA LEU A 393 22.05 -1.76 -3.63
C LEU A 393 22.35 -2.33 -5.01
N ASP A 394 21.46 -2.12 -5.97
CA ASP A 394 21.67 -2.53 -7.36
C ASP A 394 22.52 -1.51 -8.11
N GLU A 395 23.36 -2.01 -8.99
CA GLU A 395 24.38 -1.26 -9.73
C GLU A 395 25.21 -0.32 -8.84
N ILE A 396 25.68 -0.82 -7.68
CA ILE A 396 26.47 -0.04 -6.70
C ILE A 396 27.73 0.58 -7.30
N GLY A 397 28.27 -0.05 -8.35
CA GLY A 397 29.37 0.53 -9.11
C GLY A 397 29.03 1.93 -9.58
N ASP A 398 27.83 2.18 -10.07
CA ASP A 398 27.34 3.45 -10.62
C ASP A 398 27.03 4.54 -9.58
N MET A 399 27.26 4.28 -8.28
CA MET A 399 27.02 5.26 -7.23
C MET A 399 27.96 6.48 -7.36
N PRO A 400 27.42 7.72 -7.33
CA PRO A 400 28.22 8.95 -7.34
C PRO A 400 29.25 8.99 -6.21
N LEU A 401 30.48 9.41 -6.55
CA LEU A 401 31.62 9.41 -5.61
C LEU A 401 31.35 10.19 -4.32
N ALA A 402 30.59 11.29 -4.42
CA ALA A 402 30.20 12.11 -3.26
C ALA A 402 29.38 11.32 -2.22
N LEU A 403 28.53 10.39 -2.66
CA LEU A 403 27.64 9.63 -1.80
C LEU A 403 28.31 8.42 -1.17
N GLN A 404 29.38 7.90 -1.78
CA GLN A 404 30.13 6.75 -1.29
C GLN A 404 30.66 6.96 0.14
N THR A 405 31.13 8.18 0.45
CA THR A 405 31.62 8.52 1.79
C THR A 405 30.50 8.49 2.84
N ARG A 406 29.31 8.97 2.48
CA ARG A 406 28.14 8.95 3.38
C ARG A 406 27.61 7.54 3.59
N LEU A 407 27.53 6.75 2.52
CA LEU A 407 27.15 5.34 2.61
C LEU A 407 28.13 4.58 3.52
N LEU A 408 29.44 4.79 3.35
CA LEU A 408 30.46 4.14 4.18
C LEU A 408 30.22 4.42 5.68
N ARG A 409 29.94 5.67 6.05
CA ARG A 409 29.63 6.04 7.44
C ARG A 409 28.40 5.29 7.97
N VAL A 410 27.31 5.24 7.20
CA VAL A 410 26.12 4.48 7.59
C VAL A 410 26.45 3.01 7.82
N LEU A 411 27.26 2.41 6.95
CA LEU A 411 27.63 1.01 7.06
C LEU A 411 28.53 0.73 8.28
N GLN A 412 29.38 1.68 8.67
CA GLN A 412 30.30 1.56 9.81
C GLN A 412 29.61 1.87 11.15
N GLU A 413 28.94 3.01 11.23
CA GLU A 413 28.33 3.53 12.47
C GLU A 413 26.98 2.89 12.75
N LYS A 414 26.34 2.27 11.75
CA LYS A 414 24.96 1.74 11.84
C LYS A 414 23.95 2.81 12.24
N GLU A 415 24.19 4.03 11.80
CA GLU A 415 23.28 5.16 11.96
C GLU A 415 23.20 5.96 10.65
N VAL A 416 22.08 6.66 10.45
CA VAL A 416 21.87 7.50 9.28
C VAL A 416 21.30 8.86 9.69
N ALA A 417 21.91 9.92 9.17
CA ALA A 417 21.45 11.29 9.34
C ALA A 417 20.70 11.74 8.07
N PRO A 418 19.39 12.03 8.16
CA PRO A 418 18.65 12.61 7.04
C PRO A 418 19.21 13.98 6.63
N LEU A 419 19.00 14.38 5.38
CA LEU A 419 19.37 15.71 4.92
C LEU A 419 18.66 16.78 5.76
N GLY A 420 19.43 17.77 6.21
CA GLY A 420 18.95 18.85 7.10
C GLY A 420 18.81 18.44 8.57
N ALA A 421 19.04 17.17 8.94
CA ALA A 421 18.95 16.72 10.33
C ALA A 421 20.25 16.97 11.10
N SER A 422 20.10 17.36 12.38
CA SER A 422 21.21 17.47 13.34
C SER A 422 21.44 16.20 14.15
N ARG A 423 20.57 15.19 14.03
CA ARG A 423 20.63 13.92 14.78
C ARG A 423 20.64 12.73 13.83
N SER A 424 21.49 11.77 14.13
CA SER A 424 21.52 10.45 13.47
C SER A 424 20.45 9.53 14.06
N VAL A 425 20.00 8.56 13.25
CA VAL A 425 19.02 7.53 13.64
C VAL A 425 19.66 6.16 13.49
N PRO A 426 19.66 5.29 14.51
CA PRO A 426 20.22 3.95 14.41
C PRO A 426 19.44 3.09 13.43
N VAL A 427 20.15 2.25 12.68
CA VAL A 427 19.61 1.34 11.66
C VAL A 427 20.31 0.00 11.68
N ASN A 428 19.55 -1.08 11.58
CA ASN A 428 20.04 -2.45 11.59
C ASN A 428 19.45 -3.25 10.42
N PHE A 429 20.25 -3.39 9.36
CA PHE A 429 19.89 -4.17 8.18
C PHE A 429 21.06 -5.05 7.72
N ALA A 430 20.74 -6.11 6.99
CA ALA A 430 21.71 -6.84 6.19
C ALA A 430 21.91 -6.19 4.81
N LEU A 431 23.13 -6.25 4.30
CA LEU A 431 23.51 -5.59 3.06
C LEU A 431 23.76 -6.60 1.95
N ILE A 432 23.09 -6.40 0.81
CA ILE A 432 23.41 -7.09 -0.44
C ILE A 432 23.64 -6.00 -1.49
N CYS A 433 24.75 -6.07 -2.22
CA CYS A 433 25.05 -5.16 -3.32
C CYS A 433 25.18 -5.95 -4.61
N ALA A 434 24.87 -5.32 -5.74
CA ALA A 434 25.02 -5.91 -7.06
C ALA A 434 25.71 -4.94 -8.01
N THR A 435 26.56 -5.45 -8.90
CA THR A 435 27.15 -4.64 -9.98
C THR A 435 27.57 -5.47 -11.17
N HIS A 436 27.52 -4.88 -12.36
CA HIS A 436 28.17 -5.42 -13.57
C HIS A 436 29.57 -4.83 -13.81
N ARG A 437 29.97 -3.79 -13.07
CA ARG A 437 31.25 -3.09 -13.27
C ARG A 437 32.36 -3.76 -12.48
N ASN A 438 33.60 -3.68 -12.99
CA ASN A 438 34.78 -4.07 -12.24
C ASN A 438 35.15 -2.98 -11.24
N LEU A 439 34.77 -3.18 -9.97
CA LEU A 439 35.00 -2.18 -8.92
C LEU A 439 36.48 -1.89 -8.69
N THR A 440 37.38 -2.87 -8.81
CA THR A 440 38.82 -2.66 -8.65
C THR A 440 39.38 -1.72 -9.72
N GLN A 441 38.92 -1.84 -10.96
CA GLN A 441 39.27 -0.89 -12.03
C GLN A 441 38.71 0.51 -11.78
N ARG A 442 37.49 0.61 -11.22
CA ARG A 442 36.91 1.92 -10.85
C ARG A 442 37.69 2.59 -9.72
N VAL A 443 38.21 1.82 -8.76
CA VAL A 443 39.10 2.33 -7.72
C VAL A 443 40.39 2.86 -8.35
N SER A 444 41.02 2.12 -9.27
CA SER A 444 42.24 2.62 -9.93
C SER A 444 41.99 3.85 -10.82
N ALA A 445 40.77 4.02 -11.32
CA ALA A 445 40.34 5.22 -12.06
C ALA A 445 39.92 6.39 -11.16
N GLY A 446 39.89 6.23 -9.83
CA GLY A 446 39.47 7.26 -8.88
C GLY A 446 37.95 7.52 -8.84
N GLU A 447 37.15 6.64 -9.47
CA GLU A 447 35.69 6.77 -9.55
C GLU A 447 34.97 6.01 -8.43
N PHE A 448 35.70 5.17 -7.68
CA PHE A 448 35.17 4.42 -6.56
C PHE A 448 36.16 4.44 -5.40
N ARG A 449 35.68 4.57 -4.17
CA ARG A 449 36.54 4.61 -3.00
C ARG A 449 36.96 3.20 -2.59
N GLU A 450 38.24 3.04 -2.29
CA GLU A 450 38.83 1.78 -1.85
C GLU A 450 38.25 1.30 -0.50
N ASP A 451 38.06 2.22 0.45
CA ASP A 451 37.50 1.92 1.77
C ASP A 451 36.06 1.37 1.69
N LEU A 452 35.22 1.95 0.84
CA LEU A 452 33.87 1.45 0.57
C LEU A 452 33.91 0.08 -0.12
N LEU A 453 34.80 -0.12 -1.10
CA LEU A 453 34.95 -1.42 -1.77
C LEU A 453 35.13 -2.56 -0.76
N TRP A 454 36.06 -2.40 0.19
CA TRP A 454 36.33 -3.43 1.20
C TRP A 454 35.17 -3.64 2.16
N ARG A 455 34.39 -2.59 2.47
CA ARG A 455 33.20 -2.71 3.32
C ARG A 455 32.02 -3.39 2.61
N LEU A 456 31.89 -3.22 1.30
CA LEU A 456 30.82 -3.83 0.51
C LEU A 456 31.16 -5.28 0.11
N ARG A 457 32.44 -5.56 -0.15
CA ARG A 457 32.95 -6.82 -0.71
C ARG A 457 33.51 -7.74 0.36
N GLU A 458 32.83 -7.84 1.52
CA GLU A 458 33.21 -8.80 2.57
C GLU A 458 33.09 -10.24 2.09
N TYR A 459 32.08 -10.51 1.26
CA TYR A 459 32.00 -11.71 0.43
C TYR A 459 31.56 -11.37 -0.98
N ALA A 460 32.35 -11.78 -1.98
CA ALA A 460 32.01 -11.62 -3.39
C ALA A 460 31.41 -12.92 -3.97
N LEU A 461 30.28 -12.80 -4.65
CA LEU A 461 29.65 -13.85 -5.44
C LEU A 461 29.72 -13.45 -6.91
N ALA A 462 30.52 -14.17 -7.70
CA ALA A 462 30.47 -14.05 -9.16
C ALA A 462 29.28 -14.87 -9.69
N LEU A 463 28.27 -14.19 -10.21
CA LEU A 463 27.13 -14.79 -10.89
C LEU A 463 27.50 -15.01 -12.37
N PRO A 464 27.64 -16.27 -12.82
CA PRO A 464 28.01 -16.55 -14.21
C PRO A 464 26.92 -16.05 -15.17
N PRO A 465 27.30 -15.68 -16.40
CA PRO A 465 26.34 -15.38 -17.45
C PRO A 465 25.49 -16.61 -17.79
N LEU A 466 24.30 -16.40 -18.35
CA LEU A 466 23.33 -17.46 -18.61
C LEU A 466 23.90 -18.61 -19.46
N ARG A 467 24.77 -18.29 -20.42
CA ARG A 467 25.46 -19.25 -21.30
C ARG A 467 26.38 -20.24 -20.57
N GLU A 468 26.78 -19.92 -19.33
CA GLU A 468 27.62 -20.76 -18.48
C GLU A 468 26.81 -21.51 -17.41
N TRP A 469 25.48 -21.35 -17.37
CA TRP A 469 24.66 -22.00 -16.36
C TRP A 469 24.57 -23.52 -16.59
N PRO A 470 24.75 -24.33 -15.53
CA PRO A 470 24.53 -25.76 -15.62
C PRO A 470 23.07 -26.05 -15.93
N ALA A 471 22.81 -27.07 -16.77
CA ALA A 471 21.46 -27.52 -17.10
C ALA A 471 20.51 -26.41 -17.60
N LEU A 472 21.00 -25.53 -18.49
CA LEU A 472 20.25 -24.41 -19.05
C LEU A 472 18.92 -24.85 -19.70
N GLU A 473 18.86 -26.02 -20.34
CA GLU A 473 17.63 -26.58 -20.90
C GLU A 473 16.54 -26.79 -19.85
N THR A 474 16.92 -27.33 -18.68
CA THR A 474 16.02 -27.50 -17.54
C THR A 474 15.52 -26.14 -17.03
N PHE A 475 16.42 -25.15 -16.92
CA PHE A 475 16.04 -23.80 -16.54
C PHE A 475 15.06 -23.16 -17.53
N ILE A 476 15.28 -23.30 -18.84
CA ILE A 476 14.39 -22.78 -19.89
C ILE A 476 13.00 -23.44 -19.77
N ALA A 477 12.95 -24.76 -19.56
CA ALA A 477 11.68 -25.48 -19.39
C ALA A 477 10.93 -25.02 -18.13
N THR A 478 11.61 -24.83 -17.01
CA THR A 478 11.01 -24.27 -15.78
C THR A 478 10.51 -22.86 -16.01
N LEU A 479 11.30 -22.00 -16.65
CA LEU A 479 10.91 -20.63 -16.97
C LEU A 479 9.69 -20.59 -17.90
N TRP A 480 9.62 -21.48 -18.89
CA TRP A 480 8.46 -21.61 -19.79
C TRP A 480 7.18 -22.00 -19.04
N HIS A 481 7.30 -22.96 -18.12
CA HIS A 481 6.20 -23.35 -17.24
C HIS A 481 5.70 -22.17 -16.41
N ASP A 482 6.62 -21.43 -15.77
CA ASP A 482 6.30 -20.27 -14.92
C ASP A 482 5.70 -19.09 -15.69
N LEU A 483 6.01 -18.96 -16.99
CA LEU A 483 5.40 -17.97 -17.88
C LEU A 483 3.96 -18.32 -18.30
N GLY A 484 3.46 -19.51 -17.97
CA GLY A 484 2.10 -19.95 -18.29
C GLY A 484 1.98 -20.88 -19.49
N GLY A 485 3.09 -21.41 -20.01
CA GLY A 485 3.08 -22.39 -21.11
C GLY A 485 2.21 -23.60 -20.79
N ALA A 486 2.32 -24.15 -19.58
CA ALA A 486 1.53 -25.29 -19.13
C ALA A 486 0.03 -24.99 -19.03
N SER A 487 -0.35 -23.80 -18.55
CA SER A 487 -1.76 -23.41 -18.45
C SER A 487 -2.46 -23.29 -19.81
N ARG A 488 -1.70 -22.96 -20.87
CA ARG A 488 -2.20 -22.90 -22.26
C ARG A 488 -1.92 -24.17 -23.05
N ARG A 489 -1.43 -25.22 -22.40
CA ARG A 489 -1.01 -26.49 -23.03
C ARG A 489 -0.02 -26.30 -24.19
N VAL A 490 0.73 -25.19 -24.20
CA VAL A 490 1.76 -24.91 -25.20
C VAL A 490 3.08 -25.47 -24.72
N THR A 491 3.69 -26.34 -25.51
CA THR A 491 4.94 -27.03 -25.16
C THR A 491 6.09 -26.61 -26.07
N LEU A 492 7.32 -26.70 -25.56
CA LEU A 492 8.53 -26.52 -26.36
C LEU A 492 9.01 -27.90 -26.83
N SER A 493 9.25 -28.05 -28.12
CA SER A 493 9.91 -29.26 -28.63
C SER A 493 11.33 -29.39 -28.06
N ASN A 494 11.82 -30.63 -27.94
CA ASN A 494 13.19 -30.88 -27.48
C ASN A 494 14.24 -30.20 -28.37
N ALA A 495 14.02 -30.16 -29.68
CA ALA A 495 14.90 -29.47 -30.63
C ALA A 495 14.96 -27.96 -30.36
N LEU A 496 13.83 -27.34 -30.00
CA LEU A 496 13.79 -25.93 -29.63
C LEU A 496 14.51 -25.65 -28.31
N LEU A 497 14.36 -26.51 -27.29
CA LEU A 497 15.08 -26.37 -26.02
C LEU A 497 16.59 -26.43 -26.20
N VAL A 498 17.09 -27.41 -26.96
CA VAL A 498 18.52 -27.54 -27.29
C VAL A 498 19.01 -26.34 -28.10
N HIS A 499 18.22 -25.85 -29.06
CA HIS A 499 18.60 -24.66 -29.83
C HIS A 499 18.68 -23.41 -28.94
N LEU A 500 17.69 -23.19 -28.07
CA LEU A 500 17.68 -22.08 -27.11
C LEU A 500 18.85 -22.15 -26.13
N SER A 501 19.31 -23.35 -25.72
CA SER A 501 20.43 -23.52 -24.79
C SER A 501 21.79 -23.20 -25.43
N GLN A 502 21.90 -23.21 -26.76
CA GLN A 502 23.13 -22.91 -27.50
C GLN A 502 23.29 -21.44 -27.90
N LEU A 503 22.23 -20.63 -27.78
CA LEU A 503 22.27 -19.21 -28.12
C LEU A 503 23.13 -18.41 -27.11
N PRO A 504 23.81 -17.32 -27.53
CA PRO A 504 24.79 -16.63 -26.70
C PRO A 504 24.21 -15.76 -25.58
N TRP A 505 22.93 -15.37 -25.69
CA TRP A 505 22.19 -14.55 -24.71
C TRP A 505 22.97 -13.37 -24.10
N PRO A 506 23.43 -12.38 -24.89
CA PRO A 506 24.14 -11.20 -24.37
C PRO A 506 23.32 -10.37 -23.36
N GLY A 507 21.98 -10.41 -23.43
CA GLY A 507 21.09 -9.83 -22.43
C GLY A 507 20.67 -10.79 -21.32
N ASN A 508 21.34 -11.94 -21.21
CA ASN A 508 21.16 -12.97 -20.20
C ASN A 508 19.68 -13.41 -20.02
N VAL A 509 19.26 -13.70 -18.78
CA VAL A 509 17.90 -14.18 -18.43
C VAL A 509 16.84 -13.19 -18.90
N ARG A 510 17.10 -11.88 -18.85
CA ARG A 510 16.16 -10.86 -19.31
C ARG A 510 15.84 -11.00 -20.80
N GLN A 511 16.86 -11.22 -21.63
CA GLN A 511 16.67 -11.43 -23.07
C GLN A 511 15.94 -12.74 -23.35
N LEU A 512 16.37 -13.85 -22.74
CA LEU A 512 15.71 -15.15 -22.89
C LEU A 512 14.23 -15.06 -22.52
N GLN A 513 13.90 -14.48 -21.35
CA GLN A 513 12.52 -14.35 -20.88
C GLN A 513 11.66 -13.52 -21.85
N SER A 514 12.20 -12.43 -22.41
CA SER A 514 11.49 -11.63 -23.42
C SER A 514 11.19 -12.43 -24.68
N VAL A 515 12.14 -13.23 -25.18
CA VAL A 515 11.92 -14.09 -26.36
C VAL A 515 10.84 -15.13 -26.06
N LEU A 516 10.91 -15.83 -24.92
CA LEU A 516 9.90 -16.82 -24.54
C LEU A 516 8.51 -16.21 -24.39
N LYS A 517 8.37 -15.00 -23.82
CA LYS A 517 7.08 -14.32 -23.73
C LYS A 517 6.47 -14.02 -25.09
N VAL A 518 7.28 -13.57 -26.05
CA VAL A 518 6.82 -13.32 -27.42
C VAL A 518 6.37 -14.62 -28.08
N MET A 519 7.15 -15.69 -27.95
CA MET A 519 6.78 -17.00 -28.48
C MET A 519 5.47 -17.52 -27.88
N LEU A 520 5.29 -17.40 -26.57
CA LEU A 520 4.06 -17.81 -25.91
C LEU A 520 2.86 -16.97 -26.36
N ALA A 521 3.04 -15.66 -26.57
CA ALA A 521 1.96 -14.78 -27.01
C ALA A 521 1.50 -15.08 -28.44
N LEU A 522 2.41 -15.54 -29.31
CA LEU A 522 2.13 -15.88 -30.72
C LEU A 522 1.64 -17.32 -30.92
N ALA A 523 1.75 -18.17 -29.90
CA ALA A 523 1.31 -19.58 -29.97
C ALA A 523 -0.20 -19.72 -29.75
N ASP A 524 -0.82 -20.66 -30.47
CA ASP A 524 -2.19 -21.09 -30.24
C ASP A 524 -2.26 -22.10 -29.07
N GLU A 525 -3.45 -22.28 -28.48
CA GLU A 525 -3.62 -23.20 -27.36
C GLU A 525 -3.39 -24.66 -27.79
N GLY A 526 -2.53 -25.37 -27.08
CA GLY A 526 -2.16 -26.77 -27.41
C GLY A 526 -1.00 -26.93 -28.38
N ASP A 527 -0.38 -25.84 -28.84
CA ASP A 527 0.73 -25.89 -29.79
C ASP A 527 1.99 -26.55 -29.22
N THR A 528 2.79 -27.15 -30.11
CA THR A 528 4.17 -27.56 -29.82
C THR A 528 5.13 -26.73 -30.65
N LEU A 529 5.84 -25.80 -30.00
CA LEU A 529 6.74 -24.88 -30.67
C LEU A 529 8.05 -25.55 -31.10
N THR A 530 8.43 -25.34 -32.35
CA THR A 530 9.68 -25.79 -32.97
C THR A 530 10.65 -24.61 -33.15
N PRO A 531 11.93 -24.84 -33.52
CA PRO A 531 12.86 -23.76 -33.84
C PRO A 531 12.33 -22.73 -34.86
N ASP A 532 11.40 -23.11 -35.74
CA ASP A 532 10.77 -22.20 -36.70
C ASP A 532 9.88 -21.14 -36.04
N ALA A 533 9.39 -21.39 -34.82
CA ALA A 533 8.61 -20.42 -34.06
C ALA A 533 9.46 -19.29 -33.46
N LEU A 534 10.80 -19.41 -33.51
CA LEU A 534 11.68 -18.34 -33.04
C LEU A 534 11.58 -17.11 -33.95
N PRO A 535 11.75 -15.89 -33.41
CA PRO A 535 11.96 -14.72 -34.24
C PRO A 535 13.18 -14.92 -35.16
N GLU A 536 13.15 -14.34 -36.36
CA GLU A 536 14.16 -14.54 -37.41
C GLU A 536 15.60 -14.34 -36.89
N ALA A 537 15.82 -13.34 -36.03
CA ALA A 537 17.11 -13.03 -35.41
C ALA A 537 17.70 -14.17 -34.54
N TYR A 538 16.90 -15.15 -34.14
CA TYR A 538 17.30 -16.29 -33.30
C TYR A 538 17.20 -17.64 -34.02
N ARG A 539 16.74 -17.66 -35.28
CA ARG A 539 16.75 -18.87 -36.11
C ARG A 539 18.17 -19.15 -36.58
N ALA A 540 18.58 -20.41 -36.61
CA ALA A 540 19.85 -20.78 -37.24
C ALA A 540 19.82 -20.33 -38.71
N THR A 541 20.82 -19.58 -39.14
CA THR A 541 21.04 -19.38 -40.58
C THR A 541 21.42 -20.74 -41.17
N PRO A 542 20.72 -21.28 -42.16
CA PRO A 542 21.18 -22.50 -42.81
C PRO A 542 22.59 -22.24 -43.35
N ALA A 543 23.55 -23.09 -42.96
CA ALA A 543 24.89 -23.04 -43.50
C ALA A 543 24.80 -23.06 -45.04
N PRO A 544 25.55 -22.21 -45.77
CA PRO A 544 25.59 -22.33 -47.21
C PRO A 544 26.05 -23.74 -47.56
N LEU A 545 25.22 -24.49 -48.30
CA LEU A 545 25.60 -25.79 -48.82
C LEU A 545 26.96 -25.67 -49.54
N PRO A 546 27.94 -26.56 -49.25
CA PRO A 546 29.18 -26.56 -50.00
C PRO A 546 28.85 -26.74 -51.49
N ARG A 547 29.33 -25.83 -52.33
CA ARG A 547 29.23 -25.94 -53.79
C ARG A 547 30.07 -27.13 -54.26
N GLY A 548 29.49 -28.33 -54.16
CA GLY A 548 30.04 -29.57 -54.69
C GLY A 548 29.65 -29.75 -56.16
N GLY A 549 30.64 -29.53 -57.04
CA GLY A 549 30.81 -30.01 -58.42
C GLY A 549 29.59 -30.48 -59.23
N LEU A 550 29.21 -29.69 -60.23
CA LEU A 550 28.63 -30.17 -61.48
C LEU A 550 29.60 -29.81 -62.62
N GLN A 551 30.52 -30.72 -62.92
CA GLN A 551 31.22 -30.73 -64.20
C GLN A 551 31.62 -32.16 -64.56
N ALA A 552 31.33 -32.49 -65.83
CA ALA A 552 31.66 -33.70 -66.57
C ALA A 552 30.86 -34.97 -66.23
N MET A 553 29.83 -35.24 -67.03
CA MET A 553 29.92 -36.25 -68.09
C MET A 553 28.59 -36.32 -68.85
N MET A 554 28.60 -35.82 -70.09
CA MET A 554 27.88 -36.42 -71.22
C MET A 554 28.43 -35.80 -72.51
N SER A 555 29.57 -36.35 -72.93
CA SER A 555 29.99 -36.37 -74.33
C SER A 555 29.41 -37.65 -74.93
N SER A 556 28.46 -37.50 -75.85
CA SER A 556 28.21 -38.36 -77.03
C SER A 556 27.04 -37.78 -77.81
#